data_AF-A0A4V3M785-F1
#
_entry.id   AF-A0A4V3M785-F1
#
_cell.length_a   1.000
_cell.length_b   1.000
_cell.length_c   1.000
_cell.angle_alpha   90.00
_cell.angle_beta   90.00
_cell.angle_gamma   90.00
#
_symmetry.space_group_name_H-M   'P 1'
#
loop_
_entity.id
_entity.type
_entity.pdbx_description
1 polymer ?
#
loop_
_entity_poly.entity_id
_entity_poly.type
_entity_poly.pdbx_seq_one_letter_code
_entity_poly.pdbx_strand_id
1 'polypeptide(L)' 'RFDLQPDQPIANALLQNRDEPIALFVVPAGADQNFEVSLDEMIAARPEIGSWVWRVGEGDMPPLPL' A
#
# COMPACT_ATOMS: atom_id res chain seq x y z
N ARG A 1 -14.30 -4.58 14.38
CA ARG A 1 -12.87 -4.25 14.64
C ARG A 1 -12.09 -5.27 13.84
N PHE A 2 -11.42 -4.85 12.76
CA PHE A 2 -10.61 -5.77 11.96
C PHE A 2 -9.38 -6.12 12.79
N ASP A 3 -9.15 -7.41 13.01
CA ASP A 3 -7.93 -7.96 13.63
C ASP A 3 -6.77 -7.83 12.63
N LEU A 4 -6.34 -6.58 12.44
CA LEU A 4 -5.19 -6.27 11.62
C LEU A 4 -3.98 -6.47 12.52
N GLN A 5 -3.28 -7.58 12.31
CA GLN A 5 -1.96 -7.77 12.88
C GLN A 5 -1.13 -6.53 12.52
N PRO A 6 -0.50 -5.85 13.48
CA PRO A 6 0.20 -4.59 13.25
C PRO A 6 1.34 -4.71 12.22
N ASP A 7 1.76 -5.93 11.94
CA ASP A 7 2.88 -6.27 11.06
C ASP A 7 2.45 -6.65 9.64
N GLN A 8 1.15 -6.63 9.31
CA GLN A 8 0.68 -6.89 7.95
C GLN A 8 0.29 -5.61 7.22
N PRO A 9 0.77 -5.41 5.97
CA PRO A 9 0.35 -4.29 5.15
C PRO A 9 -1.14 -4.38 4.82
N ILE A 10 -1.81 -3.24 4.80
CA ILE A 10 -3.21 -3.10 4.36
C ILE A 10 -3.31 -2.02 3.29
N ALA A 11 -4.36 -2.09 2.46
CA ALA A 11 -4.73 -0.97 1.62
C ALA A 11 -5.36 0.12 2.49
N ASN A 12 -4.70 1.26 2.60
CA ASN A 12 -5.13 2.39 3.43
C ASN A 12 -6.21 3.23 2.74
N ALA A 13 -6.20 3.25 1.41
CA ALA A 13 -7.25 3.85 0.58
C ALA A 13 -7.34 3.12 -0.76
N LEU A 14 -8.51 3.21 -1.41
CA LEU A 14 -8.74 2.68 -2.74
C LEU A 14 -9.41 3.76 -3.60
N LEU A 15 -8.75 4.17 -4.68
CA LEU A 15 -9.29 5.11 -5.65
C LEU A 15 -10.01 4.33 -6.76
N GLN A 16 -11.34 4.44 -6.81
CA GLN A 16 -12.19 3.65 -7.72
C GLN A 16 -12.74 4.43 -8.92
N ASN A 17 -12.59 5.76 -8.96
CA ASN A 17 -13.14 6.63 -10.02
C ASN A 17 -12.28 6.64 -11.31
N ARG A 18 -11.65 5.53 -11.66
CA ARG A 18 -10.74 5.38 -12.81
C ARG A 18 -11.01 4.05 -13.50
N ASP A 19 -10.59 3.93 -14.76
CA ASP A 19 -10.68 2.68 -15.53
C ASP A 19 -9.90 1.54 -14.84
N GLU A 20 -8.77 1.86 -14.21
CA GLU A 20 -8.01 0.96 -13.34
C GLU A 20 -8.00 1.49 -11.90
N PRO A 21 -8.52 0.72 -10.91
CA PRO A 21 -8.49 1.12 -9.52
C PRO A 21 -7.05 1.17 -8.99
N ILE A 22 -6.78 2.11 -8.07
CA ILE A 22 -5.45 2.25 -7.45
C ILE A 22 -5.56 2.13 -5.93
N ALA A 23 -4.79 1.21 -5.34
CA ALA A 23 -4.68 1.03 -3.90
C ALA A 23 -3.48 1.81 -3.34
N LEU A 24 -3.73 2.60 -2.29
CA LEU A 24 -2.68 3.24 -1.51
C LEU A 24 -2.22 2.30 -0.40
N PHE A 25 -0.91 2.05 -0.35
CA PHE A 25 -0.23 1.37 0.75
C PHE A 25 0.66 2.37 1.48
N VAL A 26 0.58 2.40 2.81
CA VAL A 26 1.45 3.24 3.64
C VAL A 26 2.42 2.32 4.38
N VAL A 27 3.71 2.52 4.14
CA VAL A 27 4.78 1.78 4.80
C VAL A 27 5.29 2.61 5.98
N PRO A 28 5.13 2.13 7.23
CA PRO A 28 5.63 2.83 8.40
C PRO A 28 7.16 3.00 8.38
N ALA A 29 7.65 4.05 9.04
CA ALA A 29 9.07 4.17 9.30
C ALA A 29 9.54 3.01 10.19
N GLY A 30 10.54 2.25 9.74
CA GLY A 30 11.02 1.07 10.45
C GLY A 30 10.30 -0.24 10.09
N ALA A 31 9.51 -0.26 9.01
CA ALA A 31 9.04 -1.52 8.42
C ALA A 31 10.23 -2.45 8.13
N ASP A 32 10.10 -3.72 8.49
CA ASP A 32 11.13 -4.71 8.30
C ASP A 32 11.01 -5.39 6.92
N GLN A 33 11.97 -6.27 6.63
CA GLN A 33 11.99 -7.00 5.36
C GLN A 33 10.73 -7.87 5.17
N ASN A 34 10.15 -8.40 6.25
CA ASN A 34 8.97 -9.24 6.18
C ASN A 34 7.74 -8.44 5.75
N PHE A 35 7.61 -7.22 6.25
CA PHE A 35 6.56 -6.29 5.84
C PHE A 35 6.66 -5.97 4.34
N GLU A 36 7.87 -5.67 3.84
CA GLU A 36 8.09 -5.38 2.41
C GLU A 36 7.77 -6.59 1.54
N VAL A 37 8.21 -7.79 1.92
CA VAL A 37 7.88 -9.02 1.18
C VAL A 37 6.37 -9.26 1.16
N SER A 38 5.70 -9.08 2.30
CA SER A 38 4.24 -9.25 2.39
C SER A 38 3.50 -8.21 1.54
N LEU A 39 4.03 -7.00 1.43
CA LEU A 39 3.48 -5.93 0.59
C LEU A 39 3.61 -6.29 -0.89
N ASP A 40 4.81 -6.73 -1.31
CA ASP A 40 5.06 -7.15 -2.70
C ASP A 40 4.18 -8.34 -3.09
N GLU A 41 4.01 -9.33 -2.22
CA GLU A 41 3.10 -10.47 -2.44
C GLU A 41 1.65 -10.01 -2.59
N MET A 42 1.19 -9.07 -1.75
CA MET A 42 -0.17 -8.54 -1.82
C MET A 42 -0.42 -7.74 -3.11
N ILE A 43 0.57 -6.96 -3.57
CA ILE A 43 0.49 -6.22 -4.85
C ILE A 43 0.48 -7.21 -6.01
N ALA A 44 1.39 -8.19 -6.02
CA ALA A 44 1.49 -9.20 -7.08
C ALA A 44 0.24 -10.07 -7.20
N ALA A 45 -0.49 -10.29 -6.10
CA ALA A 45 -1.73 -11.05 -6.08
C ALA A 45 -2.91 -10.32 -6.76
N ARG A 46 -2.80 -9.01 -7.04
CA ARG A 46 -3.86 -8.19 -7.63
C ARG A 46 -3.34 -7.30 -8.76
N PRO A 47 -2.82 -7.88 -9.86
CA PRO A 47 -2.25 -7.12 -10.97
C PRO A 47 -3.26 -6.17 -11.66
N GLU A 48 -4.56 -6.38 -11.46
CA GLU A 48 -5.64 -5.53 -11.94
C GLU A 48 -5.85 -4.24 -11.11
N ILE A 49 -5.18 -4.12 -9.96
CA ILE A 49 -5.20 -2.92 -9.12
C ILE A 49 -3.82 -2.28 -9.16
N GLY A 50 -3.74 -1.03 -9.62
CA GLY A 50 -2.52 -0.24 -9.53
C GLY A 50 -2.08 -0.05 -8.08
N SER A 51 -0.79 -0.16 -7.80
CA SER A 51 -0.24 0.07 -6.46
C SER A 51 0.36 1.47 -6.36
N TRP A 52 -0.02 2.20 -5.32
CA TRP A 52 0.57 3.47 -4.96
C TRP A 52 1.14 3.39 -3.54
N VAL A 53 2.46 3.41 -3.42
CA VAL A 53 3.14 3.16 -2.14
C VAL A 53 3.72 4.47 -1.62
N TRP A 54 3.38 4.83 -0.39
CA TRP A 54 4.02 5.93 0.34
C TRP A 54 4.81 5.39 1.53
N ARG A 55 6.08 5.79 1.61
CA ARG A 55 7.00 5.41 2.69
C ARG A 55 7.20 6.60 3.61
N VAL A 56 6.71 6.49 4.85
CA VAL A 56 6.68 7.62 5.81
C VAL A 56 8.08 8.18 6.11
N GLY A 57 9.12 7.35 5.98
CA GLY A 57 10.51 7.75 6.19
C GLY A 57 11.21 8.38 4.98
N GLU A 58 10.62 8.33 3.78
CA GLU A 58 11.27 8.75 2.53
C GLU A 58 10.69 10.07 1.96
N GLY A 59 10.06 10.87 2.82
CA GLY A 59 9.57 12.21 2.48
C GLY A 59 8.05 12.34 2.54
N ASP A 60 7.56 13.45 1.99
CA ASP A 60 6.14 13.78 1.98
C ASP A 60 5.31 12.76 1.19
N MET A 61 4.02 12.70 1.53
CA MET A 61 3.08 11.87 0.80
C MET A 61 3.08 12.28 -0.69
N PRO A 62 3.30 11.35 -1.63
CA PRO A 62 3.24 11.67 -3.05
C PRO A 62 1.87 12.30 -3.40
N PRO A 63 1.77 13.06 -4.49
CA PRO A 63 0.48 13.52 -5.00
C PRO A 63 -0.34 12.34 -5.52
N LEU A 64 -1.66 12.42 -5.38
CA LEU A 64 -2.59 11.41 -5.90
C LEU A 64 -2.30 11.14 -7.39
N PRO A 65 -2.20 9.87 -7.82
CA PRO A 65 -2.01 9.53 -9.23
C PRO A 65 -3.21 10.02 -10.04
N LEU A 66 -2.94 10.96 -10.95
CA LEU A 66 -3.88 11.55 -11.90
C LEU A 66 -4.06 10.72 -13.15
#